data_AF-A0A0J0YNT7-F1
#
_entry.id   AF-A0A0J0YNT7-F1
#
_cell.length_a   1.000
_cell.length_b   1.000
_cell.length_c   1.000
_cell.angle_alpha   90.00
_cell.angle_beta   90.00
_cell.angle_gamma   90.00
#
_symmetry.space_group_name_H-M   'P 1'
#
loop_
_entity.id
_entity.type
_entity.pdbx_description
1 polymer ?
#
loop_
_entity_poly.entity_id
_entity_poly.type
_entity_poly.pdbx_seq_one_letter_code
_entity_poly.pdbx_strand_id
1 'polypeptide(L)' 'KPDAVLLTVEPNFVMYKHNGVVYGLDYVGIARNDDFSLNLPAVLQAVEKHRPALVFLVYPNKTFGVSFRREEVMAD' A
#
# COMPACT_ATOMS: atom_id res chain seq x y z
N LYS A 1 4.53 -14.82 10.28
CA LYS A 1 4.40 -14.16 11.60
C LYS A 1 2.90 -14.01 11.86
N PRO A 2 2.37 -14.46 13.02
CA PRO A 2 0.96 -14.24 13.37
C PRO A 2 0.63 -12.74 13.34
N ASP A 3 -0.57 -12.39 12.87
CA ASP A 3 -1.11 -11.00 12.85
C ASP A 3 -0.22 -10.00 12.09
N ALA A 4 0.55 -10.49 11.11
CA ALA A 4 1.38 -9.63 10.29
C ALA A 4 0.52 -8.88 9.28
N VAL A 5 0.62 -7.54 9.31
CA VAL A 5 -0.14 -6.69 8.40
C VAL A 5 0.63 -6.46 7.10
N LEU A 6 -0.06 -6.68 5.98
CA LEU A 6 0.30 -6.20 4.64
C LEU A 6 -0.45 -4.90 4.37
N LEU A 7 0.29 -3.81 4.17
CA LEU A 7 -0.26 -2.52 3.76
C LEU A 7 0.02 -2.27 2.27
N THR A 8 -0.97 -1.75 1.55
CA THR A 8 -0.79 -1.29 0.16
C THR A 8 -1.75 -0.15 -0.19
N VAL A 9 -1.63 0.36 -1.42
CA VAL A 9 -2.34 1.54 -1.93
C VAL A 9 -3.29 1.12 -3.05
N GLU A 10 -4.57 1.44 -2.91
CA GLU A 10 -5.68 1.02 -3.77
C GLU A 10 -6.23 2.19 -4.60
N PRO A 11 -6.73 1.95 -5.82
CA PRO A 11 -6.78 0.68 -6.52
C PRO A 11 -5.40 0.18 -7.02
N ASN A 12 -5.18 -1.13 -6.96
CA ASN A 12 -4.02 -1.81 -7.55
C ASN A 12 -4.37 -3.21 -8.10
N PHE A 13 -3.36 -4.00 -8.47
CA PHE A 13 -3.57 -5.36 -8.95
C PHE A 13 -4.06 -6.28 -7.83
N VAL A 14 -5.30 -6.76 -7.95
CA VAL A 14 -6.04 -7.53 -6.93
C VAL A 14 -5.28 -8.72 -6.32
N MET A 15 -4.29 -9.27 -7.02
CA MET A 15 -3.50 -10.40 -6.54
C MET A 15 -2.72 -10.08 -5.26
N TYR A 16 -2.40 -8.81 -4.96
CA TYR A 16 -1.72 -8.47 -3.70
C TYR A 16 -2.62 -8.70 -2.48
N LYS A 17 -3.89 -8.29 -2.55
CA LYS A 17 -4.90 -8.61 -1.54
C LYS A 17 -5.12 -10.12 -1.44
N HIS A 18 -5.32 -10.77 -2.59
CA HIS A 18 -5.57 -12.21 -2.62
C HIS A 18 -4.44 -13.00 -1.95
N ASN A 19 -3.19 -12.74 -2.34
CA ASN A 19 -2.03 -13.43 -1.77
C ASN A 19 -1.86 -13.11 -0.28
N GLY A 20 -2.07 -11.86 0.14
CA GLY A 20 -2.01 -11.49 1.57
C GLY A 20 -2.95 -12.35 2.41
N VAL A 21 -4.22 -12.47 1.99
CA VAL A 21 -5.22 -13.29 2.68
C VAL A 21 -4.87 -14.78 2.64
N VAL A 22 -4.43 -15.30 1.48
CA VAL A 22 -4.02 -16.72 1.34
C VAL A 22 -2.85 -17.07 2.25
N TYR A 23 -1.91 -16.14 2.48
CA TYR A 23 -0.79 -16.32 3.40
C TYR A 23 -1.11 -15.97 4.86
N GLY A 24 -2.37 -15.65 5.18
CA GLY A 24 -2.80 -15.34 6.54
C GLY A 24 -2.31 -13.99 7.07
N LEU A 25 -2.08 -13.02 6.18
CA LEU A 25 -1.75 -11.64 6.54
C LEU A 25 -3.02 -10.80 6.66
N ASP A 26 -3.05 -9.91 7.65
CA ASP A 26 -4.07 -8.87 7.75
C ASP A 26 -3.84 -7.84 6.64
N TYR A 27 -4.87 -7.52 5.88
CA TYR A 27 -4.74 -6.62 4.73
C TYR A 27 -5.27 -5.22 5.02
N VAL A 28 -4.43 -4.20 4.80
CA VAL A 28 -4.78 -2.78 4.91
C VAL A 28 -4.59 -2.11 3.55
N GLY A 29 -5.69 -1.77 2.89
CA GLY A 29 -5.70 -1.00 1.64
C GLY A 29 -5.99 0.47 1.88
N ILE A 30 -5.11 1.35 1.44
CA ILE A 30 -5.26 2.81 1.55
C ILE A 30 -5.68 3.38 0.19
N ALA A 31 -6.78 4.12 0.14
CA ALA A 31 -7.23 4.74 -1.09
C ALA A 31 -6.24 5.81 -1.58
N ARG A 32 -5.97 5.82 -2.89
CA ARG A 32 -5.31 6.93 -3.60
C ARG A 32 -6.16 8.20 -3.55
N ASN A 33 -5.53 9.30 -3.91
CA ASN A 33 -6.26 10.52 -4.27
C ASN A 33 -7.08 10.30 -5.55
N ASP A 34 -8.03 11.18 -5.81
CA ASP A 34 -8.91 11.11 -6.99
C ASP A 34 -8.15 11.19 -8.33
N ASP A 35 -6.95 11.79 -8.32
CA ASP A 35 -6.03 11.86 -9.47
C ASP A 35 -5.09 10.64 -9.59
N PHE A 36 -5.32 9.60 -8.79
CA PHE A 36 -4.50 8.40 -8.66
C PHE A 36 -3.07 8.63 -8.13
N SER A 37 -2.74 9.83 -7.66
CA SER A 37 -1.49 10.07 -6.92
C SER A 37 -1.49 9.39 -5.55
N LEU A 38 -0.32 9.32 -4.92
CA LEU A 38 -0.19 8.73 -3.59
C LEU A 38 -0.84 9.64 -2.54
N ASN A 39 -1.77 9.09 -1.76
CA ASN A 39 -2.23 9.72 -0.53
C ASN A 39 -1.21 9.50 0.58
N LEU A 40 -0.08 10.22 0.51
CA LEU A 40 1.05 10.05 1.43
C LEU A 40 0.64 10.24 2.90
N PRO A 41 -0.15 11.27 3.29
CA PRO A 41 -0.58 11.43 4.67
C PRO A 41 -1.35 10.23 5.22
N ALA A 42 -2.28 9.66 4.43
CA ALA A 42 -3.04 8.49 4.84
C ALA A 42 -2.16 7.23 4.95
N VAL A 43 -1.17 7.09 4.08
CA VAL A 43 -0.20 5.97 4.14
C VAL A 43 0.64 6.07 5.41
N LEU A 44 1.22 7.23 5.72
CA LEU A 44 2.03 7.41 6.93
C LEU A 44 1.20 7.16 8.20
N GLN A 45 -0.01 7.73 8.27
CA GLN A 45 -0.94 7.48 9.38
C GLN A 45 -1.25 5.97 9.56
N ALA A 46 -1.43 5.26 8.45
CA ALA A 46 -1.71 3.82 8.49
C ALA A 46 -0.47 3.00 8.90
N VAL A 47 0.73 3.41 8.48
CA VAL A 47 1.99 2.79 8.93
C VAL A 47 2.18 2.95 10.44
N GLU A 48 1.94 4.15 10.97
CA GLU A 48 2.00 4.42 12.42
C GLU A 48 1.00 3.56 13.18
N LYS A 49 -0.26 3.55 12.73
CA LYS A 49 -1.38 2.85 13.39
C LYS A 49 -1.24 1.33 13.34
N HIS A 50 -0.90 0.77 12.18
CA HIS A 50 -0.95 -0.67 11.94
C HIS A 50 0.40 -1.37 12.05
N ARG A 51 1.51 -0.60 12.08
CA ARG A 51 2.88 -1.13 12.18
C ARG A 51 3.11 -2.32 11.24
N PRO A 52 2.87 -2.15 9.92
CA PRO A 52 2.85 -3.26 8.99
C PRO A 52 4.19 -3.98 8.91
N ALA A 53 4.13 -5.30 8.75
CA ALA A 53 5.32 -6.11 8.52
C ALA A 53 5.80 -6.00 7.06
N LEU A 54 4.90 -5.64 6.15
CA LEU A 54 5.17 -5.47 4.73
C LEU A 54 4.35 -4.32 4.17
N VAL A 55 5.01 -3.40 3.46
CA VAL A 55 4.36 -2.37 2.65
C VAL A 55 4.63 -2.68 1.19
N PHE A 56 3.57 -2.86 0.40
CA PHE A 56 3.68 -3.16 -1.03
C PHE A 56 3.31 -1.94 -1.87
N LEU A 57 4.29 -1.35 -2.55
CA LEU A 57 4.11 -0.21 -3.46
C LEU A 57 4.34 -0.67 -4.90
N VAL A 58 3.29 -0.61 -5.73
CA VAL A 58 3.38 -0.99 -7.15
C VAL A 58 4.06 0.13 -7.93
N TYR A 59 5.24 -0.16 -8.50
CA TYR A 59 6.00 0.81 -9.27
C TYR A 59 6.60 0.19 -10.56
N PRO A 60 6.30 0.74 -11.75
CA PRO A 60 5.22 1.70 -12.01
C PRO A 60 3.86 1.02 -11.81
N ASN A 61 2.85 1.76 -11.36
CA ASN A 61 1.48 1.22 -11.33
C ASN A 61 0.92 1.19 -12.76
N LYS A 62 1.15 0.07 -13.46
CA LYS A 62 0.80 -0.13 -14.88
C LYS A 62 -0.67 0.18 -15.20
N THR A 63 -1.58 -0.02 -14.25
CA THR A 63 -3.03 0.17 -14.46
C THR A 63 -3.41 1.66 -14.58
N PHE A 64 -2.73 2.55 -13.84
CA PHE A 64 -3.08 3.97 -13.77
C PHE A 64 -2.01 4.91 -14.35
N GLY A 65 -0.82 4.40 -14.68
CA GLY A 65 0.26 5.20 -15.30
C GLY A 65 0.92 6.21 -14.36
N VAL A 66 0.37 6.44 -13.16
CA VAL A 66 0.95 7.32 -12.14
C VAL A 66 2.00 6.58 -11.31
N SER A 67 3.20 7.14 -11.29
CA SER A 67 4.34 6.63 -10.54
C SER A 67 4.52 7.42 -9.24
N PHE A 68 5.06 6.76 -8.21
CA PHE A 68 5.40 7.43 -6.95
C PHE A 68 6.73 8.16 -7.08
N ARG A 69 6.81 9.36 -6.51
CA ARG A 69 8.07 10.12 -6.47
C ARG A 69 9.00 9.50 -5.42
N ARG A 70 10.31 9.65 -5.62
CA ARG A 70 11.31 9.05 -4.72
C ARG A 70 11.17 9.59 -3.30
N GLU A 71 10.89 10.87 -3.16
CA GLU A 71 10.76 11.56 -1.88
C GLU A 71 9.57 11.03 -1.08
N GLU A 72 8.50 10.59 -1.76
CA GLU A 72 7.32 10.02 -1.13
C GLU A 72 7.59 8.61 -0.57
N VAL A 73 8.46 7.84 -1.22
CA VAL A 73 8.85 6.49 -0.76
C VAL A 73 9.84 6.55 0.40
N MET A 74 10.63 7.62 0.48
CA MET A 74 11.62 7.86 1.52
C MET A 74 11.09 8.71 2.68
N ALA A 75 9.78 8.99 2.71
CA ALA A 75 9.17 9.76 3.78
C ALA A 75 9.06 8.91 5.06
N ASP A 76 9.33 9.55 6.20
CA ASP A 76 9.24 8.99 7.54
C ASP A 76 7.91 9.34 8.22
#